data_AF-A0AAW3H754-F1
#
_entry.id   AF-A0AAW3H754-F1
#
_cell.length_a   1.000
_cell.length_b   1.000
_cell.length_c   1.000
_cell.angle_alpha   90.00
_cell.angle_beta   90.00
_cell.angle_gamma   90.00
#
_symmetry.space_group_name_H-M   'P 1'
#
loop_
_entity.id
_entity.type
_entity.pdbx_description
1 polymer ?
#
loop_
_entity_poly.entity_id
_entity_poly.type
_entity_poly.pdbx_seq_one_letter_code
_entity_poly.pdbx_strand_id
1 'polypeptide(L)'
;MYQEVINRYAKTHSQETVERFNVHVKSAVSMAVYEGLITRNFCTFAKVNSQNKGIETETKFLEVEEYLKLLEITNQKIEYQSYFILYLISVTGVRFGECLGFTWDDIDKQAKTVSVNKTWDYHTNTGFKPTKTKSSIRKIPLDQHTLLLLEKYKKILERK
;
A
#
# COMPACT_ATOMS: atom_id res chain seq x y z
N MET A 1 4.66 8.78 -34.83
CA MET A 1 5.56 7.78 -34.20
C MET A 1 5.35 7.63 -32.68
N TYR A 2 5.77 8.55 -31.79
CA TYR A 2 5.58 8.33 -30.33
C TYR A 2 4.11 8.44 -29.86
N GLN A 3 3.35 9.42 -30.37
CA GLN A 3 1.93 9.56 -30.05
C GLN A 3 1.13 8.30 -30.41
N GLU A 4 1.48 7.59 -31.48
CA GLU A 4 0.84 6.32 -31.85
C GLU A 4 1.10 5.21 -30.84
N VAL A 5 2.30 5.18 -30.24
CA VAL A 5 2.65 4.24 -29.16
C VAL A 5 1.77 4.50 -27.95
N ILE A 6 1.66 5.77 -27.52
CA ILE A 6 0.77 6.15 -26.41
C ILE A 6 -0.67 5.76 -26.73
N ASN A 7 -1.17 6.14 -27.91
CA ASN A 7 -2.54 5.86 -28.31
C ASN A 7 -2.85 4.35 -28.32
N ARG A 8 -1.88 3.52 -28.74
CA ARG A 8 -2.04 2.06 -28.70
C ARG A 8 -2.09 1.53 -27.27
N TYR A 9 -1.18 2.00 -26.42
CA TYR A 9 -1.11 1.61 -25.00
C TYR A 9 -2.37 2.03 -24.22
N ALA A 10 -2.90 3.21 -24.56
CA ALA A 10 -4.10 3.82 -24.01
C ALA A 10 -5.41 3.10 -24.32
N LYS A 11 -5.42 2.16 -25.26
CA LYS A 11 -6.61 1.33 -25.56
C LYS A 11 -6.91 0.31 -24.47
N THR A 12 -5.87 -0.18 -23.78
CA THR A 12 -6.01 -1.32 -22.85
C THR A 12 -5.70 -0.96 -21.40
N HIS A 13 -5.00 0.15 -21.13
CA HIS A 13 -4.55 0.53 -19.79
C HIS A 13 -5.32 1.75 -19.26
N SER A 14 -5.51 1.82 -17.94
CA SER A 14 -6.12 2.98 -17.29
C SER A 14 -5.34 4.27 -17.54
N GLN A 15 -6.02 5.42 -17.43
CA GLN A 15 -5.40 6.74 -17.57
C GLN A 15 -4.10 6.88 -16.76
N GLU A 16 -4.16 6.57 -15.47
CA GLU A 16 -3.00 6.67 -14.56
C GLU A 16 -1.82 5.80 -15.02
N THR A 17 -2.08 4.61 -15.54
CA THR A 17 -1.03 3.69 -16.01
C THR A 17 -0.33 4.26 -17.25
N VAL A 18 -1.10 4.80 -18.19
CA VAL A 18 -0.56 5.40 -19.42
C VAL A 18 0.21 6.69 -19.10
N GLU A 19 -0.26 7.48 -18.15
CA GLU A 19 0.42 8.68 -17.67
C GLU A 19 1.77 8.33 -17.04
N ARG A 20 1.81 7.35 -16.13
CA ARG A 20 3.06 6.88 -15.52
C ARG A 20 4.05 6.37 -16.59
N PHE A 21 3.56 5.62 -17.57
CA PHE A 21 4.38 5.20 -18.70
C PHE A 21 5.00 6.40 -19.45
N ASN A 22 4.19 7.40 -19.81
CA ASN A 22 4.67 8.61 -20.46
C ASN A 22 5.67 9.39 -19.60
N VAL A 23 5.45 9.49 -18.27
CA VAL A 23 6.38 10.14 -17.33
C VAL A 23 7.74 9.46 -17.35
N HIS A 24 7.80 8.13 -17.28
CA HIS A 24 9.07 7.40 -17.30
C HIS A 24 9.81 7.57 -18.63
N VAL A 25 9.11 7.44 -19.76
CA VAL A 25 9.73 7.62 -21.08
C VAL A 25 10.21 9.06 -21.24
N LYS A 26 9.39 10.05 -20.89
CA LYS A 26 9.77 11.47 -20.97
C LYS A 26 11.01 11.78 -20.12
N SER A 27 11.14 11.16 -18.95
CA SER A 27 12.33 11.29 -18.10
C SER A 27 13.58 10.71 -18.77
N ALA A 28 13.50 9.50 -19.32
CA ALA A 28 14.63 8.86 -20.01
C ALA A 28 15.05 9.67 -21.25
N VAL A 29 14.10 10.15 -22.03
CA VAL A 29 14.35 10.98 -23.23
C VAL A 29 14.91 12.34 -22.84
N SER A 30 14.49 12.93 -21.71
CA SER A 30 15.08 14.18 -21.22
C SER A 30 16.56 14.02 -20.88
N MET A 31 16.94 12.88 -20.27
CA MET A 31 18.34 12.57 -20.00
C MET A 31 19.14 12.40 -21.30
N ALA A 32 18.60 11.68 -22.29
CA ALA A 32 19.26 11.52 -23.59
C ALA A 32 19.45 12.84 -24.34
N VAL A 33 18.54 13.80 -24.19
CA VAL A 33 18.73 15.17 -24.71
C VAL A 33 19.84 15.89 -23.95
N TYR A 34 19.85 15.80 -22.62
CA TYR A 34 20.86 16.43 -21.77
C TYR A 34 22.28 15.92 -22.08
N GLU A 35 22.44 14.62 -22.35
CA GLU A 35 23.70 14.01 -22.76
C GLU A 35 24.05 14.27 -24.24
N GLY A 36 23.17 14.93 -25.00
CA GLY A 36 23.39 15.23 -26.42
C GLY A 36 23.24 14.03 -27.37
N LEU A 37 22.74 12.88 -26.88
CA LEU A 37 22.49 11.69 -27.70
C LEU A 37 21.38 11.92 -28.74
N ILE A 38 20.42 12.78 -28.39
CA ILE A 38 19.35 13.23 -29.28
C ILE A 38 19.15 14.74 -29.13
N THR A 39 18.69 15.39 -30.19
CA THR A 39 18.56 16.85 -30.23
C THR A 39 17.27 17.39 -29.61
N ARG A 40 16.22 16.57 -29.52
CA ARG A 40 14.90 17.00 -29.05
C ARG A 40 14.15 15.90 -28.32
N ASN A 41 13.41 16.29 -27.29
CA ASN A 41 12.55 15.37 -26.56
C ASN A 41 11.22 15.17 -27.31
N PHE A 42 11.07 13.99 -27.92
CA PHE A 42 9.89 13.61 -28.70
C PHE A 42 8.63 13.36 -27.86
N CYS A 43 8.73 13.36 -26.53
CA CYS A 43 7.62 13.20 -25.58
C CYS A 43 7.02 14.53 -25.10
N THR A 44 7.66 15.67 -25.40
CA THR A 44 7.34 16.98 -24.79
C THR A 44 5.85 17.35 -24.88
N PHE A 45 5.23 17.11 -26.04
CA PHE A 45 3.83 17.45 -26.34
C PHE A 45 2.94 16.22 -26.53
N ALA A 46 3.37 15.07 -26.05
CA ALA A 46 2.59 13.84 -26.17
C ALA A 46 1.31 13.95 -25.31
N LYS A 47 0.16 13.70 -25.92
CA LYS A 47 -1.15 13.74 -25.25
C LYS A 47 -1.48 12.36 -24.69
N VAL A 48 -1.82 12.29 -23.41
CA VAL A 48 -2.19 11.05 -22.75
C VAL A 48 -3.69 11.04 -22.49
N ASN A 49 -4.43 10.24 -23.26
CA ASN A 49 -5.85 10.05 -23.10
C ASN A 49 -6.17 8.56 -23.24
N SER A 50 -6.50 7.93 -22.13
CA SER A 50 -6.96 6.54 -22.06
C SER A 50 -8.44 6.43 -22.41
N GLN A 51 -8.77 5.35 -23.12
CA GLN A 51 -10.16 4.94 -23.36
C GLN A 51 -10.72 4.14 -22.17
N ASN A 52 -9.85 3.62 -21.31
CA ASN A 52 -10.23 2.94 -20.08
C ASN A 52 -10.29 3.97 -18.94
N LYS A 53 -11.50 4.44 -18.65
CA LYS A 53 -11.77 5.44 -17.60
C LYS A 53 -11.46 4.96 -16.18
N GLY A 54 -11.13 3.68 -16.01
CA GLY A 54 -10.88 3.08 -14.70
C GLY A 54 -12.17 2.99 -13.87
N ILE A 55 -12.00 2.60 -12.62
CA ILE A 55 -13.07 2.53 -11.63
C ILE A 55 -13.31 3.94 -11.07
N GLU A 56 -14.59 4.32 -10.94
CA GLU A 56 -15.01 5.61 -10.38
C GLU A 56 -14.46 5.78 -8.96
N THR A 57 -13.96 6.98 -8.67
CA THR A 57 -13.22 7.27 -7.43
C THR A 57 -14.06 7.02 -6.18
N GLU A 58 -15.37 7.26 -6.26
CA GLU A 58 -16.34 7.08 -5.16
C GLU A 58 -16.41 5.61 -4.72
N THR A 59 -16.28 4.67 -5.66
CA THR A 59 -16.28 3.23 -5.36
C THR A 59 -14.95 2.70 -4.80
N LYS A 60 -13.95 3.57 -4.57
CA LYS A 60 -12.62 3.18 -4.05
C LYS A 60 -12.53 3.25 -2.53
N PHE A 61 -13.55 3.76 -1.87
CA PHE A 61 -13.57 3.95 -0.42
C PHE A 61 -14.74 3.16 0.18
N LEU A 62 -14.59 2.80 1.44
CA LEU A 62 -15.69 2.24 2.23
C LEU A 62 -16.46 3.40 2.84
N GLU A 63 -17.78 3.37 2.70
CA GLU A 63 -18.65 4.22 3.51
C GLU A 63 -18.56 3.84 4.99
N VAL A 64 -19.00 4.73 5.88
CA VAL A 64 -18.87 4.53 7.33
C VAL A 64 -19.53 3.22 7.77
N GLU A 65 -20.71 2.91 7.24
CA GLU A 65 -21.45 1.69 7.55
C GLU A 65 -20.72 0.44 7.06
N GLU A 66 -20.09 0.51 5.88
CA GLU A 66 -19.33 -0.59 5.29
C GLU A 66 -18.04 -0.85 6.07
N TYR A 67 -17.38 0.21 6.50
CA TYR A 67 -16.20 0.15 7.37
C TYR A 67 -16.55 -0.49 8.73
N LEU A 68 -17.65 -0.06 9.37
CA LEU A 68 -18.10 -0.65 10.63
C LEU A 68 -18.44 -2.14 10.47
N LYS A 69 -19.08 -2.51 9.36
CA LYS A 69 -19.37 -3.90 9.01
C LYS A 69 -18.09 -4.72 8.79
N LEU A 70 -17.07 -4.15 8.15
CA LEU A 70 -15.76 -4.79 8.01
C LEU A 70 -15.14 -5.09 9.39
N LEU A 71 -15.17 -4.13 10.30
CA LEU A 71 -14.64 -4.31 11.67
C LEU A 71 -15.41 -5.40 12.44
N GLU A 72 -16.73 -5.45 12.30
CA GLU A 72 -17.56 -6.47 12.94
C GLU A 72 -17.18 -7.88 12.44
N ILE A 73 -17.15 -8.07 11.12
CA ILE A 73 -16.85 -9.37 10.50
C ILE A 73 -15.43 -9.83 10.86
N THR A 74 -14.46 -8.92 10.82
CA THR A 74 -13.06 -9.24 11.13
C THR A 74 -12.85 -9.58 12.60
N ASN A 75 -13.56 -8.91 13.52
CA ASN A 75 -13.53 -9.23 14.95
C ASN A 75 -14.12 -10.62 15.25
N GLN A 76 -15.21 -10.99 14.57
CA GLN A 76 -15.85 -12.30 14.74
C GLN A 76 -14.96 -13.47 14.27
N LYS A 77 -14.11 -13.25 13.25
CA LYS A 77 -13.29 -14.28 12.58
C LYS A 77 -11.80 -14.13 12.86
N ILE A 78 -11.46 -13.64 14.04
CA ILE A 78 -10.08 -13.22 14.34
C ILE A 78 -9.05 -14.37 14.32
N GLU A 79 -9.50 -15.61 14.48
CA GLU A 79 -8.67 -16.82 14.39
C GLU A 79 -8.03 -17.03 13.01
N TYR A 80 -8.62 -16.44 11.97
CA TYR A 80 -8.08 -16.45 10.62
C TYR A 80 -7.12 -15.27 10.44
N GLN A 81 -5.88 -15.57 10.05
CA GLN A 81 -4.81 -14.59 9.91
C GLN A 81 -5.18 -13.42 8.98
N SER A 82 -5.89 -13.69 7.88
CA SER A 82 -6.36 -12.65 6.96
C SER A 82 -7.31 -11.65 7.61
N TYR A 83 -8.28 -12.12 8.39
CA TYR A 83 -9.23 -11.27 9.10
C TYR A 83 -8.56 -10.46 10.22
N PHE A 84 -7.62 -11.08 10.95
CA PHE A 84 -6.82 -10.38 11.95
C PHE A 84 -5.98 -9.25 11.34
N ILE A 85 -5.31 -9.50 10.22
CA ILE A 85 -4.53 -8.47 9.51
C ILE A 85 -5.45 -7.35 8.99
N LEU A 86 -6.60 -7.69 8.41
CA LEU A 86 -7.56 -6.69 7.93
C LEU A 86 -8.07 -5.81 9.08
N TYR A 87 -8.39 -6.40 10.24
CA TYR A 87 -8.77 -5.64 11.43
C TYR A 87 -7.66 -4.66 11.83
N LEU A 88 -6.43 -5.15 11.98
CA LEU A 88 -5.30 -4.32 12.40
C LEU A 88 -5.03 -3.16 11.45
N ILE A 89 -5.01 -3.41 10.14
CA ILE A 89 -4.80 -2.36 9.15
C ILE A 89 -5.94 -1.34 9.21
N SER A 90 -7.18 -1.79 9.39
CA SER A 90 -8.36 -0.92 9.47
C SER A 90 -8.28 0.04 10.65
N VAL A 91 -7.86 -0.43 11.84
CA VAL A 91 -7.84 0.41 13.06
C VAL A 91 -6.54 1.19 13.25
N THR A 92 -5.41 0.72 12.70
CA THR A 92 -4.09 1.38 12.89
C THR A 92 -3.61 2.17 11.68
N GLY A 93 -4.19 1.94 10.49
CA GLY A 93 -3.79 2.59 9.25
C GLY A 93 -2.37 2.25 8.77
N VAL A 94 -1.76 1.16 9.27
CA VAL A 94 -0.44 0.73 8.81
C VAL A 94 -0.50 0.13 7.42
N ARG A 95 0.63 0.18 6.70
CA ARG A 95 0.74 -0.52 5.41
C ARG A 95 0.73 -2.03 5.64
N PHE A 96 0.25 -2.79 4.66
CA PHE A 96 0.20 -4.26 4.74
C PHE A 96 1.54 -4.89 5.14
N GLY A 97 2.64 -4.52 4.48
CA GLY A 97 3.97 -5.02 4.84
C GLY A 97 4.45 -4.58 6.22
N GLU A 98 4.00 -3.44 6.75
CA GLU A 98 4.31 -3.00 8.12
C GLU A 98 3.56 -3.88 9.13
N CYS A 99 2.26 -4.16 8.88
CA CYS A 99 1.44 -5.05 9.71
C CYS A 99 2.03 -6.47 9.80
N LEU A 100 2.49 -7.02 8.67
CA LEU A 100 3.15 -8.33 8.64
C LEU A 100 4.48 -8.35 9.39
N GLY A 101 5.11 -7.18 9.55
CA GLY A 101 6.37 -7.02 10.29
C GLY A 101 6.19 -6.93 11.80
N PHE A 102 4.97 -6.89 12.32
CA PHE A 102 4.74 -6.80 13.76
C PHE A 102 5.14 -8.07 14.51
N THR A 103 5.76 -7.85 15.66
CA THR A 103 6.13 -8.88 16.63
C THR A 103 5.50 -8.55 17.98
N TRP A 104 5.38 -9.54 18.86
CA TRP A 104 4.81 -9.32 20.19
C TRP A 104 5.59 -8.30 21.02
N ASP A 105 6.90 -8.16 20.75
CA ASP A 105 7.79 -7.19 21.41
C ASP A 105 7.55 -5.75 20.95
N ASP A 106 6.86 -5.53 19.82
CA ASP A 106 6.53 -4.17 19.36
C ASP A 106 5.32 -3.58 20.10
N ILE A 107 4.59 -4.40 20.88
CA ILE A 107 3.36 -4.01 21.56
C ILE A 107 3.67 -3.64 23.00
N ASP A 108 3.55 -2.36 23.31
CA ASP A 108 3.64 -1.82 24.66
C ASP A 108 2.23 -1.73 25.26
N LYS A 109 1.88 -2.70 26.11
CA LYS A 109 0.56 -2.74 26.76
C LYS A 109 0.37 -1.65 27.82
N GLN A 110 1.45 -1.18 28.44
CA GLN A 110 1.37 -0.14 29.47
C GLN A 110 1.12 1.22 28.82
N ALA A 111 1.90 1.54 27.80
CA ALA A 111 1.70 2.76 27.01
C ALA A 111 0.51 2.66 26.05
N LYS A 112 -0.07 1.47 25.85
CA LYS A 112 -1.11 1.16 24.87
C LYS A 112 -0.70 1.58 23.45
N THR A 113 0.48 1.15 23.01
CA THR A 113 0.99 1.48 21.67
C THR A 113 1.57 0.28 20.95
N VAL A 114 1.61 0.34 19.62
CA VAL A 114 2.41 -0.55 18.77
C VAL A 114 3.48 0.24 18.04
N SER A 115 4.70 -0.30 18.01
CA SER A 115 5.84 0.31 17.34
C SER A 115 5.94 -0.16 15.88
N VAL A 116 5.86 0.77 14.93
CA VAL A 116 6.17 0.52 13.53
C VAL A 116 7.64 0.85 13.30
N ASN A 117 8.50 -0.17 13.26
CA ASN A 117 9.96 -0.02 13.12
C ASN A 117 10.55 -0.89 11.99
N LYS A 118 9.78 -1.85 11.48
CA LYS A 118 10.18 -2.81 10.45
C LYS A 118 9.00 -3.19 9.56
N THR A 119 9.32 -3.82 8.44
CA THR A 119 8.35 -4.37 7.48
C THR A 119 8.77 -5.78 7.11
N TRP A 120 7.81 -6.65 6.80
CA TRP A 120 8.09 -7.94 6.19
C TRP A 120 8.10 -7.83 4.66
N ASP A 121 9.16 -8.32 4.02
CA ASP A 121 9.20 -8.40 2.57
C ASP A 121 8.39 -9.60 2.07
N TYR A 122 7.10 -9.39 1.84
CA TYR A 122 6.20 -10.39 1.28
C TYR A 122 6.33 -10.59 -0.23
N HIS A 123 7.06 -9.72 -0.94
CA HIS A 123 7.23 -9.82 -2.39
C HIS A 123 8.35 -10.78 -2.77
N THR A 124 9.49 -10.67 -2.09
CA THR A 124 10.68 -11.50 -2.36
C THR A 124 10.97 -12.50 -1.26
N ASN A 125 10.21 -12.46 -0.16
CA ASN A 125 10.33 -13.33 1.00
C ASN A 125 11.72 -13.34 1.65
N THR A 126 12.43 -12.21 1.59
CA THR A 126 13.76 -12.04 2.20
C THR A 126 13.72 -11.75 3.70
N GLY A 127 12.53 -11.81 4.32
CA GLY A 127 12.35 -11.59 5.75
C GLY A 127 12.15 -10.13 6.16
N PHE A 128 12.56 -9.80 7.38
CA PHE A 128 12.42 -8.45 7.94
C PHE A 128 13.33 -7.44 7.25
N LYS A 129 12.76 -6.29 6.92
CA LYS A 129 13.48 -5.11 6.42
C LYS A 129 13.22 -3.90 7.33
N PRO A 130 14.20 -3.01 7.48
CA PRO A 130 13.95 -1.74 8.15
C PRO A 130 12.93 -0.93 7.36
N THR A 131 12.21 -0.03 8.04
CA THR A 131 11.37 0.95 7.33
C THR A 131 12.22 1.82 6.41
N LYS A 132 11.66 2.22 5.25
CA LYS A 132 12.40 2.88 4.16
C LYS A 132 13.15 4.15 4.59
N THR A 133 12.67 4.86 5.63
CA THR A 133 13.30 6.05 6.19
C THR A 133 13.16 6.08 7.72
N LYS A 134 14.06 6.80 8.42
CA LYS A 134 13.94 7.04 9.87
C LYS A 134 12.62 7.73 10.25
N SER A 135 12.11 8.60 9.37
CA SER A 135 10.82 9.28 9.56
C SER A 135 9.60 8.34 9.53
N SER A 136 9.77 7.10 9.03
CA SER A 136 8.70 6.11 9.01
C SER A 136 8.51 5.39 10.35
N ILE A 137 9.51 5.49 11.25
CA ILE A 137 9.47 4.86 12.57
C ILE A 137 8.54 5.67 13.47
N ARG A 138 7.49 5.03 13.98
CA ARG A 138 6.45 5.70 14.78
C ARG A 138 5.80 4.74 15.76
N LYS A 139 5.18 5.30 16.80
CA LYS A 139 4.28 4.56 17.70
C LYS A 139 2.85 4.91 17.37
N ILE A 140 1.99 3.90 17.27
CA ILE A 140 0.56 4.07 17.02
C ILE A 140 -0.20 3.72 18.30
N PRO A 141 -1.08 4.60 18.80
CA PRO A 141 -1.91 4.29 19.96
C PRO A 141 -2.91 3.17 19.62
N LEU A 142 -3.13 2.28 20.58
CA LEU A 142 -4.09 1.20 20.50
C LEU A 142 -5.17 1.42 21.56
N ASP A 143 -6.42 1.22 21.17
CA ASP A 143 -7.52 1.25 22.12
C ASP A 143 -7.60 -0.06 22.93
N GLN A 144 -8.40 -0.05 23.99
CA GLN A 144 -8.51 -1.19 24.89
C GLN A 144 -9.04 -2.44 24.18
N HIS A 145 -9.96 -2.30 23.23
CA HIS A 145 -10.52 -3.43 22.50
C HIS A 145 -9.45 -4.09 21.62
N THR A 146 -8.65 -3.30 20.88
CA THR A 146 -7.55 -3.86 20.07
C THR A 146 -6.52 -4.61 20.92
N LEU A 147 -6.18 -4.10 22.11
CA LEU A 147 -5.26 -4.80 23.02
C LEU A 147 -5.81 -6.17 23.47
N LEU A 148 -7.08 -6.24 23.84
CA LEU A 148 -7.73 -7.50 24.23
C LEU A 148 -7.77 -8.50 23.06
N LEU A 149 -8.03 -8.00 21.86
CA LEU A 149 -8.06 -8.80 20.65
C LEU A 149 -6.67 -9.34 20.27
N LEU A 150 -5.61 -8.53 20.44
CA LEU A 150 -4.23 -8.96 20.29
C LEU A 150 -3.87 -10.09 21.27
N GLU A 151 -4.28 -9.98 22.53
CA GLU A 151 -4.08 -11.03 23.52
C GLU A 151 -4.85 -12.31 23.19
N LYS A 152 -6.10 -12.18 22.74
CA LYS A 152 -6.92 -13.30 22.27
C LYS A 152 -6.23 -14.02 21.11
N TYR A 153 -5.76 -13.26 20.12
CA TYR A 153 -5.06 -13.82 18.96
C TYR A 153 -3.75 -14.52 19.35
N LYS A 154 -2.96 -13.92 20.25
CA LYS A 154 -1.74 -14.54 20.79
C LYS A 154 -2.01 -15.93 21.40
N LYS A 155 -3.04 -16.03 22.24
CA LYS A 155 -3.45 -17.30 22.86
C LYS A 155 -3.90 -18.35 21.83
N ILE A 156 -4.51 -17.92 20.72
CA ILE A 156 -4.91 -18.84 19.64
C ILE A 156 -3.67 -19.42 18.95
N LEU A 157 -2.63 -18.60 18.72
CA LEU A 157 -1.39 -19.06 18.11
C LEU A 157 -0.63 -20.02 19.03
N GLU A 158 -0.59 -19.77 20.34
CA GLU A 158 0.09 -20.64 21.32
C GLU A 158 -0.58 -22.02 21.49
N ARG A 159 -1.84 -22.17 21.05
CA ARG A 159 -2.60 -23.42 21.11
C ARG A 159 -2.46 -24.29 19.86
N LYS A 160 -1.86 -23.76 18.79
CA LYS A 160 -1.59 -24.47 17.54
C LYS A 160 -0.18 -25.05 17.57
#